data_AF-A0A239EGQ0-F1
#
_entry.id   AF-A0A239EGQ0-F1
#
_cell.length_a   1.000
_cell.length_b   1.000
_cell.length_c   1.000
_cell.angle_alpha   90.00
_cell.angle_beta   90.00
_cell.angle_gamma   90.00
#
_symmetry.space_group_name_H-M   'P 1'
#
loop_
_entity.id
_entity.type
_entity.pdbx_description
1 polymer ?
#
loop_
_entity_poly.entity_id
_entity_poly.type
_entity_poly.pdbx_seq_one_letter_code
_entity_poly.pdbx_strand_id
1 'polypeptide(L)'
;MTDPHQPGTPAGTSSGDVDRRAAIAEALGKEVWPADRDTLVARAQEAGALDGVLADLRRLPSGQQFANVQDVARALGIGTEQQRF
;
A
#
# COMPACT_ATOMS: atom_id res chain seq x y z
N MET A 1 33.31 17.81 -14.17
CA MET A 1 31.88 17.80 -14.54
C MET A 1 31.24 16.78 -13.63
N THR A 2 30.83 17.25 -12.44
CA THR A 2 30.23 16.41 -11.40
C THR A 2 28.75 16.30 -11.70
N ASP A 3 28.28 15.09 -11.99
CA ASP A 3 26.86 14.80 -12.14
C ASP A 3 26.14 15.04 -10.81
N PRO A 4 25.14 15.94 -10.75
CA PRO A 4 24.30 16.11 -9.59
C PRO A 4 22.98 15.34 -9.85
N HIS A 5 22.47 14.72 -8.78
CA HIS A 5 21.13 14.12 -8.64
C HIS A 5 21.11 12.58 -8.74
N GLN A 6 21.69 11.91 -7.74
CA GLN A 6 21.07 10.70 -7.23
C GLN A 6 19.90 11.14 -6.34
N PRO A 7 18.62 10.89 -6.69
CA PRO A 7 17.54 11.15 -5.77
C PRO A 7 17.70 10.17 -4.61
N GLY A 8 17.96 10.69 -3.42
CA GLY A 8 17.98 9.93 -2.18
C GLY A 8 16.62 9.30 -1.95
N THR A 9 16.44 8.07 -2.42
CA THR A 9 15.39 7.20 -1.92
C THR A 9 15.79 6.88 -0.47
N PRO A 10 14.95 7.19 0.52
CA PRO A 10 15.23 6.81 1.91
C PRO A 10 15.49 5.29 1.95
N ALA A 11 16.54 4.91 2.67
CA ALA A 11 17.25 3.63 2.53
C ALA A 11 16.46 2.35 2.91
N GLY A 12 15.17 2.44 3.20
CA GLY A 12 14.31 1.29 3.48
C GLY A 12 12.94 1.31 2.81
N THR A 13 12.67 2.25 1.90
CA THR A 13 11.50 2.16 1.01
C THR A 13 11.98 1.95 -0.42
N SER A 14 11.91 0.71 -0.91
CA SER A 14 12.24 0.44 -2.31
C SER A 14 11.27 1.20 -3.22
N SER A 15 11.71 1.68 -4.39
CA SER A 15 10.78 2.32 -5.35
C SER A 15 9.56 1.44 -5.68
N GLY A 16 9.71 0.12 -5.63
CA GLY A 16 8.60 -0.82 -5.79
C GLY A 16 7.58 -0.83 -4.64
N ASP A 17 8.00 -0.52 -3.40
CA ASP A 17 7.08 -0.39 -2.27
C ASP A 17 6.25 0.89 -2.38
N VAL A 18 6.88 1.99 -2.81
CA VAL A 18 6.19 3.26 -3.08
C VAL A 18 5.15 3.07 -4.18
N ASP A 19 5.54 2.42 -5.27
CA ASP A 19 4.67 2.14 -6.42
C ASP A 19 3.47 1.28 -6.02
N ARG A 20 3.68 0.17 -5.29
CA ARG A 20 2.57 -0.67 -4.81
C ARG A 20 1.62 0.08 -3.89
N ARG A 21 2.16 0.87 -2.96
CA ARG A 21 1.34 1.68 -2.07
C ARG A 21 0.52 2.72 -2.85
N ALA A 22 1.09 3.33 -3.88
CA ALA A 22 0.38 4.26 -4.74
C ALA A 22 -0.75 3.56 -5.51
N ALA A 23 -0.47 2.40 -6.12
CA ALA A 23 -1.48 1.61 -6.83
C ALA A 23 -2.65 1.20 -5.93
N ILE A 24 -2.37 0.81 -4.67
CA ILE A 24 -3.41 0.52 -3.68
C ILE A 24 -4.24 1.77 -3.35
N ALA A 25 -3.59 2.93 -3.15
CA ALA A 25 -4.28 4.18 -2.84
C ALA A 25 -5.19 4.64 -3.99
N GLU A 26 -4.73 4.53 -5.23
CA GLU A 26 -5.51 4.90 -6.41
C GLU A 26 -6.72 3.99 -6.61
N ALA A 27 -6.54 2.67 -6.45
CA ALA A 27 -7.62 1.70 -6.60
C ALA A 27 -8.74 1.86 -5.56
N LEU A 28 -8.40 2.27 -4.34
CA LEU A 28 -9.33 2.30 -3.21
C LEU A 28 -10.00 3.66 -2.99
N GLY A 29 -9.33 4.74 -3.39
CA GLY A 29 -9.79 6.09 -3.11
C GLY A 29 -9.83 6.42 -1.61
N LYS A 30 -10.21 7.66 -1.29
CA LYS A 30 -10.31 8.14 0.11
C LYS A 30 -11.64 7.79 0.79
N GLU A 31 -12.65 7.42 0.01
CA GLU A 31 -14.02 7.21 0.46
C GLU A 31 -14.29 5.82 1.03
N VAL A 32 -13.41 4.86 0.77
CA VAL A 32 -13.55 3.49 1.30
C VAL A 32 -13.23 3.43 2.80
N TRP A 33 -12.51 4.41 3.34
CA TRP A 33 -12.01 4.35 4.72
C TRP A 33 -13.03 4.88 5.73
N PRO A 34 -13.14 4.24 6.92
CA PRO A 34 -12.50 2.98 7.32
C PRO A 34 -13.19 1.74 6.71
N ALA A 35 -12.41 0.70 6.41
CA ALA A 35 -12.92 -0.55 5.82
C ALA A 35 -12.17 -1.79 6.30
N ASP A 36 -12.85 -2.93 6.33
CA ASP A 36 -12.25 -4.25 6.49
C ASP A 36 -11.68 -4.78 5.18
N ARG A 37 -10.90 -5.86 5.25
CA ARG A 37 -10.30 -6.51 4.08
C ARG A 37 -11.30 -6.81 2.97
N ASP A 38 -12.44 -7.41 3.29
CA ASP A 38 -13.40 -7.88 2.29
C ASP A 38 -14.03 -6.67 1.55
N THR A 39 -14.31 -5.59 2.28
CA THR A 39 -14.71 -4.30 1.69
C THR A 39 -13.63 -3.71 0.77
N LEU A 40 -12.35 -3.75 1.18
CA LEU A 40 -11.24 -3.26 0.36
C LEU A 40 -11.07 -4.07 -0.93
N VAL A 41 -11.16 -5.41 -0.84
CA VAL A 41 -11.08 -6.29 -2.02
C VAL A 41 -12.23 -6.01 -2.97
N ALA A 42 -13.47 -5.90 -2.47
CA ALA A 42 -14.63 -5.59 -3.30
C ALA A 42 -14.45 -4.24 -4.02
N ARG A 43 -14.00 -3.21 -3.31
CA ARG A 43 -13.78 -1.88 -3.91
C ARG A 43 -12.69 -1.86 -4.97
N ALA A 44 -11.58 -2.54 -4.72
CA ALA A 44 -10.52 -2.68 -5.71
C ALA A 44 -11.01 -3.46 -6.95
N GLN A 45 -11.88 -4.46 -6.79
CA GLN A 45 -12.48 -5.17 -7.93
C GLN A 45 -13.43 -4.26 -8.72
N GLU A 46 -14.29 -3.50 -8.04
CA GLU A 46 -15.19 -2.53 -8.68
C GLU A 46 -14.41 -1.47 -9.48
N ALA A 47 -13.26 -1.03 -8.96
CA ALA A 47 -12.37 -0.08 -9.62
C ALA A 47 -11.53 -0.68 -10.76
N GLY A 48 -11.57 -1.99 -10.98
CA GLY A 48 -10.75 -2.67 -11.99
C GLY A 48 -9.26 -2.67 -11.65
N ALA A 49 -8.92 -2.77 -10.37
CA ALA A 49 -7.54 -2.78 -9.91
C ALA A 49 -6.74 -3.97 -10.47
N LEU A 50 -5.42 -3.77 -10.61
CA LEU A 50 -4.49 -4.80 -11.07
C LEU A 50 -4.51 -6.03 -10.16
N ASP A 51 -4.29 -7.22 -10.75
CA ASP A 51 -4.24 -8.48 -10.01
C ASP A 51 -3.26 -8.46 -8.83
N GLY A 52 -2.14 -7.74 -8.96
CA GLY A 52 -1.18 -7.55 -7.88
C GLY A 52 -1.79 -6.85 -6.66
N VAL A 53 -2.60 -5.80 -6.88
CA VAL A 53 -3.32 -5.08 -5.81
C VAL A 53 -4.34 -6.00 -5.15
N LEU A 54 -5.10 -6.75 -5.95
CA LEU A 54 -6.07 -7.72 -5.42
C LEU A 54 -5.41 -8.83 -4.61
N ALA A 55 -4.26 -9.34 -5.08
CA ALA A 55 -3.48 -10.36 -4.38
C ALA A 55 -2.95 -9.84 -3.04
N ASP A 56 -2.45 -8.60 -3.01
CA ASP A 56 -1.98 -7.96 -1.79
C ASP A 56 -3.14 -7.75 -0.81
N LEU A 57 -4.27 -7.17 -1.23
CA LEU A 57 -5.43 -6.97 -0.35
C LEU A 57 -5.96 -8.28 0.27
N ARG A 58 -5.95 -9.39 -0.48
CA ARG A 58 -6.36 -10.70 0.06
C ARG A 58 -5.44 -11.23 1.17
N ARG A 59 -4.18 -10.78 1.24
CA ARG A 59 -3.23 -11.17 2.29
C ARG A 59 -3.43 -10.42 3.61
N LEU A 60 -4.27 -9.39 3.62
CA LEU A 60 -4.55 -8.62 4.83
C LEU A 60 -5.20 -9.50 5.92
N PRO A 61 -4.95 -9.19 7.21
CA PRO A 61 -5.64 -9.86 8.31
C PRO A 61 -7.15 -9.65 8.23
N SER A 62 -7.90 -10.72 8.50
CA SER A 62 -9.36 -10.66 8.66
C SER A 62 -9.73 -10.12 10.05
N GLY A 63 -10.94 -9.57 10.17
CA GLY A 63 -11.49 -9.17 11.47
C GLY A 63 -10.89 -7.90 12.06
N GLN A 64 -10.16 -7.10 11.27
CA GLN A 64 -9.74 -5.75 11.62
C GLN A 64 -10.17 -4.75 10.55
N GLN A 65 -10.37 -3.51 10.96
CA GLN A 65 -10.60 -2.38 10.06
C GLN A 65 -9.32 -1.59 9.88
N PHE A 66 -9.10 -1.15 8.65
CA PHE A 66 -8.01 -0.29 8.26
C PHE A 66 -8.54 1.13 8.16
N ALA A 67 -7.88 2.07 8.84
CA ALA A 67 -8.32 3.46 8.86
C ALA A 67 -7.86 4.26 7.64
N ASN A 68 -6.82 3.78 6.94
CA ASN A 68 -6.21 4.44 5.80
C ASN A 68 -5.24 3.48 5.07
N VAL A 69 -4.67 3.94 3.96
CA VAL A 69 -3.69 3.18 3.17
C VAL A 69 -2.37 2.87 3.90
N GLN A 70 -2.01 3.61 4.96
CA GLN A 70 -0.82 3.27 5.78
C GLN A 70 -1.03 2.03 6.62
N ASP A 71 -2.22 1.87 7.20
CA ASP A 71 -2.56 0.65 7.94
C ASP A 71 -2.50 -0.58 7.04
N VAL A 72 -2.97 -0.45 5.79
CA VAL A 72 -2.87 -1.50 4.77
C VAL A 72 -1.41 -1.76 4.40
N ALA A 73 -0.64 -0.73 4.07
CA ALA A 73 0.78 -0.88 3.70
C ALA A 73 1.58 -1.56 4.83
N ARG A 74 1.36 -1.16 6.09
CA ARG A 74 1.98 -1.77 7.27
C ARG A 74 1.59 -3.24 7.44
N ALA A 75 0.31 -3.57 7.27
CA ALA A 75 -0.15 -4.96 7.36
C ALA A 75 0.41 -5.85 6.25
N LEU A 76 0.76 -5.28 5.10
CA LEU A 76 1.40 -5.97 3.97
C LEU A 76 2.94 -5.99 4.05
N GLY A 77 3.52 -5.26 5.02
CA GLY A 77 4.97 -5.08 5.12
C GLY A 77 5.55 -4.16 4.03
N ILE A 78 4.71 -3.35 3.38
CA ILE A 78 5.09 -2.40 2.33
C ILE A 78 5.54 -1.10 2.99
N GLY A 79 6.83 -0.78 2.88
CA GLY A 79 7.38 0.53 3.24
C GLY A 79 7.49 0.86 4.73
N THR A 80 7.44 -0.12 5.64
CA THR A 80 7.89 0.12 7.03
C THR A 80 9.30 -0.42 7.20
N GLU A 81 10.28 0.46 7.07
CA GLU A 81 11.57 0.31 7.74
C GLU A 81 11.24 -0.05 9.19
N GLN A 82 11.54 -1.28 9.60
CA GLN A 82 11.35 -1.71 10.97
C GLN A 82 12.21 -0.79 11.83
N GLN A 83 11.60 0.27 12.39
CA GLN A 83 12.21 1.08 13.40
C GLN A 83 12.28 0.20 14.66
N ARG A 84 13.33 -0.62 14.71
CA ARG A 84 13.79 -1.28 15.92
C ARG A 84 14.18 -0.16 16.88
N PHE A 85 13.39 0.02 17.93
CA PHE A 85 13.83 0.63 19.19
C PHE A 85 13.57 -0.35 20.31
#